data_AF-A0A7V5AS15-F1
#
_entry.id   AF-A0A7V5AS15-F1
#
_cell.length_a   1.000
_cell.length_b   1.000
_cell.length_c   1.000
_cell.angle_alpha   90.00
_cell.angle_beta   90.00
_cell.angle_gamma   90.00
#
_symmetry.space_group_name_H-M   'P 1'
#
loop_
_entity.id
_entity.type
_entity.pdbx_description
1 polymer ?
#
loop_
_entity_poly.entity_id
_entity_poly.type
_entity_poly.pdbx_seq_one_letter_code
_entity_poly.pdbx_strand_id
1 'polypeptide(L)'
;MRIMLLIVAGVLLGGCASPEQKRVETPYTPQYAKLAEKYAEIYEIVKANEWRANGHKWRALAYMEWRKEVQHHAFEMARKSFEEAAKWFYDAKAKYPDYSAYVDEELKSVYGFIAMCIMEQPELQEIPQASVEEPRELEQAIQHRLDTLSKTVQQWEQMRGR
;
A
#
# COMPACT_ATOMS: atom_id res chain seq x y z
N MET A 1 54.17 -23.25 11.31
CA MET A 1 54.52 -22.52 10.08
C MET A 1 53.60 -23.00 8.97
N ARG A 2 53.05 -22.05 8.21
CA ARG A 2 52.04 -22.21 7.14
C ARG A 2 52.46 -23.24 6.08
N ILE A 3 51.49 -23.94 5.49
CA ILE A 3 51.13 -23.81 4.06
C ILE A 3 49.66 -24.21 3.91
N MET A 4 48.93 -23.28 3.29
CA MET A 4 47.53 -23.29 2.92
C MET A 4 47.49 -23.41 1.40
N LEU A 5 46.64 -24.29 0.86
CA LEU A 5 46.23 -24.35 -0.56
C LEU A 5 44.98 -25.24 -0.61
N LEU A 6 43.77 -24.68 -0.50
CA LEU A 6 42.91 -24.22 -1.61
C LEU A 6 42.76 -25.25 -2.73
N ILE A 7 41.64 -25.98 -2.74
CA ILE A 7 40.88 -26.26 -3.97
C ILE A 7 39.38 -26.04 -3.68
N VAL A 8 38.86 -25.01 -4.34
CA VAL A 8 37.45 -24.69 -4.54
C VAL A 8 36.99 -25.40 -5.81
N ALA A 9 35.86 -26.12 -5.75
CA ALA A 9 34.90 -26.38 -6.83
C ALA A 9 33.76 -27.21 -6.20
N GLY A 10 32.56 -26.68 -5.97
CA GLY A 10 31.55 -26.46 -7.01
C GLY A 10 31.01 -27.82 -7.46
N VAL A 11 29.76 -28.22 -7.20
CA VAL A 11 28.55 -27.65 -7.82
C VAL A 11 27.31 -28.36 -7.24
N LEU A 12 26.34 -27.55 -6.82
CA LEU A 12 24.88 -27.62 -7.01
C LEU A 12 24.15 -28.97 -6.92
N LEU A 13 23.10 -29.00 -6.09
CA LEU A 13 21.68 -29.03 -6.51
C LEU A 13 20.80 -29.42 -5.31
N GLY A 14 19.82 -28.59 -4.96
CA GLY A 14 18.76 -29.03 -4.04
C GLY A 14 18.01 -27.93 -3.33
N GLY A 15 17.21 -27.16 -4.07
CA GLY A 15 16.00 -26.49 -3.57
C GLY A 15 16.19 -25.36 -2.56
N CYS A 16 16.17 -24.12 -3.04
CA CYS A 16 15.73 -22.99 -2.23
C CYS A 16 14.24 -23.17 -1.91
N ALA A 17 13.92 -23.91 -0.85
CA ALA A 17 12.62 -23.76 -0.20
C ALA A 17 12.67 -22.43 0.55
N SER A 18 12.22 -21.36 -0.12
CA SER A 18 11.90 -20.11 0.56
C SER A 18 10.90 -20.48 1.67
N PRO A 19 11.15 -20.15 2.94
CA PRO A 19 10.19 -20.47 3.98
C PRO A 19 8.89 -19.76 3.61
N GLU A 20 7.87 -20.57 3.36
CA GLU A 20 6.50 -20.12 3.14
C GLU A 20 6.14 -19.24 4.32
N GLN A 21 6.20 -17.92 4.12
CA GLN A 21 5.70 -16.94 5.07
C GLN A 21 4.22 -17.28 5.21
N LYS A 22 3.87 -18.02 6.27
CA LYS A 22 2.51 -18.14 6.73
C LYS A 22 1.99 -16.72 6.79
N ARG A 23 1.07 -16.37 5.89
CA ARG A 23 0.24 -15.17 6.06
C ARG A 23 -0.29 -15.29 7.47
N VAL A 24 0.18 -14.41 8.34
CA VAL A 24 -0.49 -14.19 9.61
C VAL A 24 -1.81 -13.59 9.18
N GLU A 25 -2.81 -14.45 8.97
CA GLU A 25 -4.20 -14.03 8.97
C GLU A 25 -4.44 -13.51 10.38
N THR A 26 -4.21 -12.21 10.58
CA THR A 26 -4.71 -11.50 11.75
C THR A 26 -6.20 -11.79 11.81
N PRO A 27 -6.69 -12.55 12.79
CA PRO A 27 -8.08 -12.96 12.79
C PRO A 27 -8.91 -11.71 12.94
N TYR A 28 -9.65 -11.36 11.90
CA TYR A 28 -10.67 -10.33 11.98
C TYR A 28 -11.73 -10.83 12.97
N THR A 29 -11.66 -10.37 14.22
CA THR A 29 -12.60 -10.83 15.24
C THR A 29 -13.94 -10.13 15.06
N PRO A 30 -15.07 -10.79 15.38
CA PRO A 30 -16.39 -10.15 15.38
C PRO A 30 -16.47 -8.91 16.29
N GLN A 31 -15.56 -8.78 17.27
CA GLN A 31 -15.42 -7.61 18.12
C GLN A 31 -14.79 -6.43 17.37
N TYR A 32 -13.79 -6.67 16.52
CA TYR A 32 -13.17 -5.64 15.70
C TYR A 32 -14.17 -5.00 14.73
N ALA A 33 -15.02 -5.81 14.08
CA ALA A 33 -16.06 -5.31 13.19
C ALA A 33 -17.06 -4.38 13.89
N LYS A 34 -17.52 -4.77 15.08
CA LYS A 34 -18.44 -3.97 15.90
C LYS A 34 -17.81 -2.67 16.39
N LEU A 35 -16.51 -2.71 16.69
CA LEU A 35 -15.73 -1.53 17.05
C LEU A 35 -15.60 -0.59 15.83
N ALA A 36 -15.26 -1.13 14.66
CA ALA A 36 -15.17 -0.34 13.42
C ALA A 36 -16.48 0.39 13.09
N GLU A 37 -17.63 -0.29 13.22
CA GLU A 37 -18.95 0.33 13.02
C GLU A 37 -19.21 1.47 14.01
N LYS A 38 -18.91 1.25 15.29
CA LYS A 38 -19.05 2.27 16.33
C LYS A 38 -18.13 3.48 16.09
N TYR A 39 -16.98 3.27 15.46
CA TYR A 39 -15.93 4.28 15.30
C TYR A 39 -15.95 4.98 13.95
N ALA A 40 -16.82 4.55 13.04
CA ALA A 40 -17.07 5.21 11.76
C ALA A 40 -17.64 6.63 11.90
N GLU A 41 -18.01 7.06 13.11
CA GLU A 41 -18.50 8.42 13.40
C GLU A 41 -17.41 9.35 13.95
N ILE A 42 -16.23 8.82 14.31
CA ILE A 42 -15.13 9.62 14.84
C ILE A 42 -14.43 10.32 13.68
N TYR A 43 -14.45 11.66 13.66
CA TYR A 43 -13.93 12.47 12.57
C TYR A 43 -12.51 12.09 12.14
N GLU A 44 -11.58 11.95 13.10
CA GLU A 44 -10.20 11.59 12.81
C GLU A 44 -10.09 10.19 12.16
N ILE A 45 -10.91 9.23 12.60
CA ILE A 45 -10.95 7.87 12.02
C ILE A 45 -11.57 7.89 10.62
N VAL A 46 -12.60 8.71 10.39
CA VAL A 46 -13.18 8.92 9.05
C VAL A 46 -12.13 9.49 8.10
N LYS A 47 -11.43 10.56 8.51
CA LYS A 47 -10.35 11.16 7.72
C LYS A 47 -9.23 10.16 7.44
N ALA A 48 -8.82 9.37 8.44
CA ALA A 48 -7.82 8.33 8.25
C ALA A 48 -8.26 7.29 7.20
N ASN A 49 -9.52 6.83 7.28
CA ASN A 49 -10.08 5.87 6.34
C ASN A 49 -10.23 6.42 4.92
N GLU A 50 -10.58 7.70 4.76
CA GLU A 50 -10.60 8.37 3.44
C GLU A 50 -9.22 8.35 2.79
N TRP A 51 -8.17 8.72 3.54
CA TRP A 51 -6.79 8.69 3.06
C TRP A 51 -6.31 7.26 2.78
N ARG A 52 -6.68 6.29 3.62
CA ARG A 52 -6.39 4.87 3.40
C ARG A 52 -7.04 4.37 2.11
N ALA A 53 -8.31 4.68 1.89
CA ALA A 53 -9.03 4.33 0.67
C ALA A 53 -8.38 4.98 -0.56
N ASN A 54 -7.96 6.24 -0.46
CA ASN A 54 -7.22 6.91 -1.53
C ASN A 54 -5.89 6.21 -1.84
N GLY A 55 -5.12 5.83 -0.82
CA GLY A 55 -3.88 5.06 -0.98
C GLY A 55 -4.10 3.73 -1.70
N HIS A 56 -5.19 3.02 -1.39
CA HIS A 56 -5.55 1.80 -2.11
C HIS A 56 -5.91 2.03 -3.58
N LYS A 57 -6.57 3.14 -3.93
CA LYS A 57 -6.86 3.49 -5.33
C LYS A 57 -5.58 3.72 -6.11
N TRP A 58 -4.64 4.47 -5.54
CA TRP A 58 -3.32 4.71 -6.14
C TRP A 58 -2.54 3.42 -6.33
N ARG A 59 -2.51 2.56 -5.33
CA ARG A 59 -1.84 1.27 -5.40
C ARG A 59 -2.48 0.33 -6.43
N ALA A 60 -3.81 0.32 -6.54
CA ALA A 60 -4.50 -0.42 -7.58
C ALA A 60 -4.08 0.08 -8.98
N LEU A 61 -4.03 1.40 -9.19
CA LEU A 61 -3.52 1.97 -10.43
C LEU A 61 -2.09 1.51 -10.73
N ALA A 62 -1.20 1.52 -9.72
CA ALA A 62 0.17 1.07 -9.88
C ALA A 62 0.24 -0.40 -10.37
N TYR A 63 -0.63 -1.29 -9.89
CA TYR A 63 -0.65 -2.68 -10.36
C TYR A 63 -1.29 -2.89 -11.73
N MET A 64 -2.16 -1.99 -12.17
CA MET A 64 -2.86 -2.12 -13.47
C MET A 64 -2.08 -1.47 -14.63
N GLU A 65 -1.12 -0.61 -14.32
CA GLU A 65 -0.35 0.09 -15.33
C GLU A 65 0.91 -0.68 -15.74
N TRP A 66 1.34 -0.53 -16.99
CA TRP A 66 2.57 -1.15 -17.51
C TRP A 66 3.76 -0.18 -17.65
N ARG A 67 3.48 1.13 -17.69
CA ARG A 67 4.49 2.20 -17.77
C ARG A 67 5.14 2.40 -16.39
N LYS A 68 6.45 2.18 -16.28
CA LYS A 68 7.19 2.20 -15.00
C LYS A 68 7.13 3.57 -14.33
N GLU A 69 7.10 4.64 -15.10
CA GLU A 69 7.01 6.03 -14.63
C GLU A 69 5.69 6.27 -13.90
N VAL A 70 4.60 5.79 -14.50
CA VAL A 70 3.26 5.88 -13.91
C VAL A 70 3.15 4.97 -12.69
N GLN A 71 3.68 3.74 -12.76
CA GLN A 71 3.72 2.84 -11.61
C GLN A 71 4.50 3.48 -10.45
N HIS A 72 5.67 4.04 -10.72
CA HIS A 72 6.52 4.70 -9.73
C HIS A 72 5.77 5.86 -9.05
N HIS A 73 5.20 6.75 -9.85
CA HIS A 73 4.43 7.89 -9.34
C HIS A 73 3.19 7.42 -8.56
N ALA A 74 2.47 6.41 -9.05
CA ALA A 74 1.31 5.87 -8.36
C ALA A 74 1.67 5.24 -7.00
N PHE A 75 2.78 4.52 -6.89
CA PHE A 75 3.28 4.03 -5.60
C PHE A 75 3.71 5.17 -4.68
N GLU A 76 4.30 6.25 -5.20
CA GLU A 76 4.66 7.43 -4.42
C GLU A 76 3.41 8.11 -3.83
N MET A 77 2.37 8.29 -4.66
CA MET A 77 1.10 8.87 -4.24
C MET A 77 0.31 7.97 -3.28
N ALA A 78 0.39 6.65 -3.48
CA ALA A 78 -0.14 5.67 -2.53
C ALA A 78 0.55 5.81 -1.17
N ARG A 79 1.89 5.84 -1.15
CA ARG A 79 2.69 6.02 0.07
C ARG A 79 2.30 7.30 0.81
N LYS A 80 2.30 8.45 0.12
CA LYS A 80 1.90 9.74 0.72
C LYS A 80 0.49 9.68 1.32
N SER A 81 -0.45 9.04 0.64
CA SER A 81 -1.82 8.87 1.15
C SER A 81 -1.87 8.01 2.41
N PHE A 82 -1.10 6.91 2.48
CA PHE A 82 -1.02 6.09 3.67
C PHE A 82 -0.29 6.79 4.84
N GLU A 83 0.73 7.59 4.55
CA GLU A 83 1.39 8.44 5.57
C GLU A 83 0.42 9.45 6.18
N GLU A 84 -0.44 10.09 5.37
CA GLU A 84 -1.50 10.95 5.88
C GLU A 84 -2.55 10.18 6.70
N ALA A 85 -2.95 8.98 6.25
CA ALA A 85 -3.84 8.12 7.03
C ALA A 85 -3.25 7.79 8.41
N ALA A 86 -1.95 7.48 8.48
CA ALA A 86 -1.26 7.21 9.75
C ALA A 86 -1.28 8.42 10.68
N LYS A 87 -1.06 9.65 10.17
CA LYS A 87 -1.15 10.88 10.97
C LYS A 87 -2.54 11.04 11.61
N TRP A 88 -3.60 10.88 10.83
CA TRP A 88 -4.96 10.95 11.34
C TRP A 88 -5.28 9.87 12.38
N PHE A 89 -4.76 8.66 12.19
CA PHE A 89 -4.87 7.61 13.21
C PHE A 89 -4.11 7.99 14.49
N TYR A 90 -2.91 8.57 14.42
CA TYR A 90 -2.21 9.06 15.60
C TYR A 90 -3.00 10.15 16.34
N ASP A 91 -3.60 11.09 15.62
CA ASP A 91 -4.44 12.13 16.19
C ASP A 91 -5.66 11.52 16.90
N ALA A 92 -6.31 10.53 16.27
CA ALA A 92 -7.40 9.77 16.88
C ALA A 92 -6.95 9.06 18.17
N LYS A 93 -5.77 8.42 18.16
CA LYS A 93 -5.20 7.73 19.33
C LYS A 93 -4.96 8.67 20.49
N ALA A 94 -4.39 9.85 20.21
CA ALA A 94 -4.09 10.85 21.22
C ALA A 94 -5.37 11.44 21.84
N LYS A 95 -6.39 11.69 21.01
CA LYS A 95 -7.65 12.30 21.43
C LYS A 95 -8.61 11.33 22.11
N TYR A 96 -8.56 10.05 21.75
CA TYR A 96 -9.48 9.04 22.24
C TYR A 96 -8.75 7.78 22.73
N PRO A 97 -8.18 7.81 23.94
CA PRO A 97 -7.37 6.69 24.49
C PRO A 97 -8.13 5.36 24.59
N ASP A 98 -9.45 5.40 24.84
CA ASP A 98 -10.31 4.21 24.91
C ASP A 98 -10.33 3.39 23.61
N TYR A 99 -9.90 3.99 22.49
CA TYR A 99 -9.87 3.35 21.18
C TYR A 99 -8.44 2.98 20.74
N SER A 100 -7.44 3.15 21.60
CA SER A 100 -6.03 2.93 21.29
C SER A 100 -5.77 1.56 20.66
N ALA A 101 -6.38 0.49 21.18
CA ALA A 101 -6.17 -0.87 20.66
C ALA A 101 -6.68 -1.04 19.22
N TYR A 102 -7.83 -0.46 18.89
CA TYR A 102 -8.36 -0.46 17.52
C TYR A 102 -7.43 0.32 16.59
N VAL A 103 -7.02 1.51 17.03
CA VAL A 103 -6.14 2.39 16.26
C VAL A 103 -4.75 1.77 16.05
N ASP A 104 -4.24 1.01 17.02
CA ASP A 104 -2.95 0.32 16.89
C ASP A 104 -2.97 -0.77 15.81
N GLU A 105 -4.06 -1.53 15.69
CA GLU A 105 -4.24 -2.50 14.61
C GLU A 105 -4.37 -1.81 13.24
N GLU A 106 -5.11 -0.70 13.18
CA GLU A 106 -5.22 0.11 11.96
C GLU A 106 -3.88 0.70 11.52
N LEU A 107 -3.10 1.25 12.46
CA LEU A 107 -1.75 1.76 12.19
C LEU A 107 -0.82 0.65 11.69
N LYS A 108 -0.86 -0.54 12.29
CA LYS A 108 -0.08 -1.69 11.83
C LYS A 108 -0.41 -2.06 10.38
N SER A 109 -1.68 -2.05 10.01
CA SER A 109 -2.13 -2.29 8.64
C SER A 109 -1.62 -1.21 7.68
N VAL A 110 -1.80 0.08 8.03
CA VAL A 110 -1.34 1.22 7.23
C VAL A 110 0.17 1.20 7.02
N TYR A 111 0.97 0.93 8.06
CA TYR A 111 2.41 0.79 7.93
C TYR A 111 2.82 -0.40 7.06
N GLY A 112 2.07 -1.50 7.10
CA GLY A 112 2.23 -2.60 6.15
C GLY A 112 2.06 -2.14 4.70
N PHE A 113 1.07 -1.30 4.41
CA PHE A 113 0.87 -0.73 3.08
C PHE A 113 1.96 0.26 2.66
N ILE A 114 2.46 1.09 3.58
CA ILE A 114 3.60 1.98 3.33
C ILE A 114 4.83 1.14 2.93
N ALA A 115 5.14 0.09 3.70
CA ALA A 115 6.26 -0.80 3.41
C ALA A 115 6.12 -1.47 2.04
N MET A 116 4.92 -1.98 1.70
CA MET A 116 4.65 -2.52 0.36
C MET A 116 4.90 -1.49 -0.74
N CYS A 117 4.44 -0.25 -0.59
CA CYS A 117 4.66 0.79 -1.59
C CYS A 117 6.16 1.05 -1.80
N ILE A 118 6.98 1.02 -0.74
CA ILE A 118 8.43 1.20 -0.86
C ILE A 118 9.10 0.00 -1.53
N MET A 119 8.73 -1.22 -1.15
CA MET A 119 9.38 -2.44 -1.66
C MET A 119 9.00 -2.77 -3.11
N GLU A 120 7.79 -2.40 -3.53
CA GLU A 120 7.26 -2.76 -4.86
C GLU A 120 7.40 -1.61 -5.88
N GLN A 121 7.79 -0.41 -5.44
CA GLN A 121 8.01 0.72 -6.33
C GLN A 121 9.14 0.39 -7.32
N PRO A 122 8.90 0.49 -8.64
CA PRO A 122 9.94 0.23 -9.62
C PRO A 122 11.01 1.31 -9.56
N GLU A 123 12.28 0.91 -9.65
CA GLU A 123 13.38 1.83 -9.85
C GLU A 123 13.26 2.47 -11.24
N LEU A 124 13.25 3.80 -11.28
CA LEU A 124 13.42 4.55 -12.52
C LEU A 124 14.93 4.68 -12.76
N GLN A 125 15.44 4.02 -13.81
CA GLN A 125 16.74 4.42 -14.36
C GLN A 125 16.62 5.88 -14.80
N GLU A 126 17.64 6.70 -14.57
CA GLU A 126 17.63 8.13 -14.92
C GLU A 126 17.08 8.33 -16.33
N ILE A 127 15.84 8.82 -16.43
CA ILE A 127 15.17 9.04 -17.70
C ILE A 127 15.76 10.34 -18.25
N PRO A 128 16.34 10.36 -19.47
CA PRO A 128 16.73 11.60 -20.12
C PRO A 128 15.49 12.51 -20.17
N GLN A 129 15.60 13.73 -19.65
CA GLN A 129 14.48 14.68 -19.44
C GLN A 129 13.62 14.99 -20.69
N ALA A 130 14.00 14.50 -21.87
CA ALA A 130 13.36 14.78 -23.15
C ALA A 130 12.18 13.86 -23.52
N SER A 131 11.89 12.78 -22.77
CA SER A 131 10.81 11.82 -23.11
C SER A 131 9.70 11.68 -22.06
N VAL A 132 9.69 12.54 -21.04
CA VAL A 132 8.67 12.52 -20.00
C VAL A 132 7.54 13.45 -20.47
N GLU A 133 6.35 12.89 -20.74
CA GLU A 133 5.09 13.66 -20.77
C GLU A 133 5.13 14.69 -19.64
N GLU A 134 4.83 15.97 -19.88
CA GLU A 134 4.99 16.98 -18.83
C GLU A 134 4.31 16.48 -17.54
N PRO A 135 4.94 16.62 -16.35
CA PRO A 135 4.42 16.03 -15.11
C PRO A 135 2.93 16.30 -14.87
N ARG A 136 2.45 17.46 -15.34
CA ARG A 136 1.06 17.89 -15.28
C ARG A 136 0.12 17.10 -16.21
N GLU A 137 0.55 16.78 -17.42
CA GLU A 137 -0.23 15.96 -18.37
C GLU A 137 -0.32 14.52 -17.88
N LEU A 138 0.78 14.00 -17.34
CA LEU A 138 0.85 12.69 -16.71
C LEU A 138 -0.12 12.60 -15.52
N GLU A 139 -0.06 13.57 -14.61
CA GLU A 139 -0.96 13.66 -13.46
C GLU A 139 -2.44 13.74 -13.88
N GLN A 140 -2.77 14.50 -14.93
CA GLN A 140 -4.14 14.58 -15.46
C GLN A 140 -4.61 13.25 -16.04
N ALA A 141 -3.78 12.58 -16.85
CA ALA A 141 -4.12 11.29 -17.44
C ALA A 141 -4.31 10.21 -16.36
N ILE A 142 -3.49 10.25 -15.32
CA ILE A 142 -3.58 9.42 -14.13
C ILE A 142 -4.88 9.69 -13.37
N GLN A 143 -5.21 10.97 -13.13
CA GLN A 143 -6.44 11.33 -12.42
C GLN A 143 -7.68 10.86 -13.18
N HIS A 144 -7.70 11.02 -14.50
CA HIS A 144 -8.78 10.52 -15.34
C HIS A 144 -8.94 8.99 -15.23
N ARG A 145 -7.83 8.24 -15.18
CA ARG A 145 -7.86 6.78 -14.95
C ARG A 145 -8.42 6.42 -13.57
N LEU A 146 -8.05 7.14 -12.51
CA LEU A 146 -8.59 6.93 -11.17
C LEU A 146 -10.10 7.19 -11.09
N ASP A 147 -10.58 8.23 -11.77
CA ASP A 147 -12.01 8.54 -11.84
C ASP A 147 -12.78 7.44 -12.57
N THR A 148 -12.20 6.91 -13.65
CA THR A 148 -12.78 5.81 -14.43
C THR A 148 -12.88 4.54 -13.57
N LEU A 149 -11.80 4.18 -12.87
CA LEU A 149 -11.78 3.05 -11.94
C LEU A 149 -12.82 3.19 -10.82
N SER A 150 -12.91 4.39 -10.24
CA SER A 150 -13.88 4.66 -9.17
C SER A 150 -15.32 4.45 -9.66
N LYS A 151 -15.64 4.93 -10.88
CA LYS A 151 -16.96 4.71 -11.50
C LYS A 151 -17.22 3.23 -11.78
N THR A 152 -16.23 2.50 -12.29
CA THR A 152 -16.37 1.06 -12.55
C THR A 152 -16.64 0.29 -11.27
N VAL A 153 -15.90 0.55 -10.18
CA VAL A 153 -16.12 -0.10 -8.88
C VAL A 153 -17.53 0.18 -8.37
N GLN A 154 -17.99 1.43 -8.42
CA GLN A 154 -19.36 1.80 -8.01
C GLN A 154 -20.44 1.05 -8.82
N GLN A 155 -20.26 0.91 -10.13
CA GLN A 155 -21.18 0.14 -10.98
C GLN A 155 -21.21 -1.34 -10.59
N TRP A 156 -20.04 -1.94 -10.31
CA TRP A 156 -19.96 -3.33 -9.85
C TRP A 156 -20.62 -3.56 -8.48
N GLU A 157 -20.52 -2.60 -7.57
CA GLU A 157 -21.22 -2.65 -6.27
C GLU A 157 -22.74 -2.58 -6.44
N GLN A 158 -23.23 -1.70 -7.33
CA GLN A 158 -24.66 -1.62 -7.64
C GLN A 158 -25.23 -2.90 -8.27
N MET A 159 -24.43 -3.61 -9.07
CA MET A 159 -24.84 -4.89 -9.67
C MET A 159 -24.86 -6.05 -8.67
N ARG A 160 -24.01 -6.02 -7.63
CA ARG A 160 -23.96 -7.06 -6.59
C ARG A 160 -25.00 -6.89 -5.48
N GLY A 161 -25.61 -5.71 -5.35
CA GLY A 161 -26.68 -5.42 -4.40
C GLY A 161 -28.10 -5.64 -4.92
N ARG A 162 -28.26 -6.25 -6.10
CA ARG A 162 -29.54 -6.70 -6.68
C ARG A 162 -29.58 -8.22 -6.72
#